data_AF-A0A142X3N4-F1
#
_entry.id   AF-A0A142X3N4-F1
#
_cell.length_a   1.000
_cell.length_b   1.000
_cell.length_c   1.000
_cell.angle_alpha   90.00
_cell.angle_beta   90.00
_cell.angle_gamma   90.00
#
_symmetry.space_group_name_H-M   'P 1'
#
loop_
_entity.id
_entity.type
_entity.pdbx_description
1 polymer ?
#
loop_
_entity_poly.entity_id
_entity_poly.type
_entity_poly.pdbx_seq_one_letter_code
_entity_poly.pdbx_strand_id
1 'polypeptide(L)'
;MNVSNKSLPIPPDASWIEFDNSTDLKMVATTNMTLPETAAFFDAEMPQEGWIAREAGRKIDEKRGWLPYIRGQRDVQIRLVALPEKEGEPGRGTRILVGDERTSWQLAPAAKAPKDQAGIEAADFTLPKGASAIKFDSDQKQIEFELADSAPPKVGEQFVKQMEELGWKRDGAGVQADDYVFLTYEMGKAEIQLRARADGKKSSVIVSGDGLLWTKPLPTAPVRISYETWMRRNRKTASLEHLDEFAAEMRKIPADSGRTP
;
A
#
# COMPACT_ATOMS: atom_id res chain seq x y z
N MET A 1 22.10 -7.08 17.85
CA MET A 1 20.63 -6.98 18.02
C MET A 1 20.02 -8.06 17.14
N ASN A 2 19.48 -9.11 17.76
CA ASN A 2 18.92 -10.28 17.06
C ASN A 2 17.45 -10.01 16.75
N VAL A 3 17.14 -9.63 15.52
CA VAL A 3 15.77 -9.41 15.07
C VAL A 3 15.31 -10.72 14.39
N SER A 4 14.61 -11.56 15.17
CA SER A 4 13.80 -12.74 14.75
C SER A 4 14.52 -14.01 14.25
N ASN A 5 15.17 -14.75 15.15
CA ASN A 5 15.76 -16.07 14.88
C ASN A 5 14.76 -17.23 14.62
N LYS A 6 13.51 -17.02 14.19
CA LYS A 6 12.50 -18.11 14.25
C LYS A 6 11.45 -18.28 13.16
N SER A 7 11.61 -17.74 11.95
CA SER A 7 10.71 -18.21 10.88
C SER A 7 11.30 -18.37 9.49
N LEU A 8 12.18 -17.50 8.98
CA LEU A 8 12.62 -17.61 7.58
C LEU A 8 14.11 -17.26 7.43
N PRO A 9 14.88 -18.06 6.68
CA PRO A 9 16.27 -17.75 6.38
C PRO A 9 16.37 -16.54 5.46
N ILE A 10 17.41 -15.74 5.65
CA ILE A 10 17.67 -14.53 4.85
C ILE A 10 19.00 -14.73 4.13
N PRO A 11 19.08 -14.50 2.80
CA PRO A 11 20.35 -14.62 2.09
C PRO A 11 21.42 -13.76 2.75
N PRO A 12 22.66 -14.27 2.86
CA PRO A 12 23.74 -13.58 3.58
C PRO A 12 24.16 -12.26 2.93
N ASP A 13 23.87 -12.08 1.64
CA ASP A 13 24.15 -10.88 0.87
C ASP A 13 22.92 -9.97 0.72
N ALA A 14 21.87 -10.20 1.51
CA ALA A 14 20.67 -9.38 1.49
C ALA A 14 21.02 -7.92 1.78
N SER A 15 20.86 -7.05 0.79
CA SER A 15 21.27 -5.65 0.86
C SER A 15 20.26 -4.78 1.60
N TRP A 16 19.01 -5.22 1.68
CA TRP A 16 17.92 -4.53 2.37
C TRP A 16 16.89 -5.55 2.83
N ILE A 17 16.36 -5.36 4.05
CA ILE A 17 15.33 -6.19 4.66
C ILE A 17 14.36 -5.26 5.37
N GLU A 18 13.07 -5.33 5.05
CA GLU A 18 12.01 -4.66 5.79
C GLU A 18 10.95 -5.67 6.25
N PHE A 19 10.48 -5.48 7.48
CA PHE A 19 9.30 -6.13 8.04
C PHE A 19 8.25 -5.06 8.24
N ASP A 20 7.06 -5.21 7.64
CA ASP A 20 5.94 -4.36 8.03
C ASP A 20 5.38 -4.87 9.38
N ASN A 21 5.05 -3.95 10.30
CA ASN A 21 4.35 -4.30 11.54
C ASN A 21 2.86 -4.59 11.29
N SER A 22 2.52 -5.10 10.11
CA SER A 22 1.18 -5.52 9.74
C SER A 22 0.79 -6.78 10.50
N THR A 23 -0.51 -7.01 10.68
CA THR A 23 -1.02 -8.30 11.17
C THR A 23 -0.67 -9.44 10.23
N ASP A 24 -0.49 -9.12 8.94
CA ASP A 24 0.05 -10.00 7.92
C ASP A 24 1.53 -9.66 7.75
N LEU A 25 2.42 -10.33 8.48
CA LEU A 25 3.87 -10.08 8.41
C LEU A 25 4.38 -10.23 6.97
N LYS A 26 4.80 -9.11 6.36
CA LYS A 26 5.46 -9.12 5.06
C LYS A 26 6.96 -8.92 5.24
N MET A 27 7.74 -9.76 4.56
CA MET A 27 9.18 -9.57 4.43
C MET A 27 9.49 -9.24 2.97
N VAL A 28 10.28 -8.19 2.76
CA VAL A 28 10.85 -7.89 1.46
C VAL A 28 12.36 -7.77 1.59
N ALA A 29 13.09 -8.47 0.70
CA ALA A 29 14.54 -8.41 0.64
C ALA A 29 15.07 -8.42 -0.80
N THR A 30 16.32 -8.01 -0.97
CA THR A 30 17.05 -8.09 -2.25
C THR A 30 18.40 -8.74 -2.04
N THR A 31 18.75 -9.70 -2.89
CA THR A 31 20.04 -10.41 -2.91
C THR A 31 20.68 -10.24 -4.29
N ASN A 32 22.02 -10.34 -4.37
CA ASN A 32 22.75 -10.36 -5.62
C ASN A 32 22.71 -11.75 -6.29
N MET A 33 22.22 -12.77 -5.58
CA MET A 33 21.97 -14.09 -6.13
C MET A 33 20.98 -14.02 -7.29
N THR A 34 21.24 -14.80 -8.33
CA THR A 34 20.29 -15.05 -9.41
C THR A 34 19.05 -15.78 -8.89
N LEU A 35 18.00 -15.82 -9.71
CA LEU A 35 16.75 -16.45 -9.32
C LEU A 35 16.93 -17.94 -8.98
N PRO A 36 17.66 -18.75 -9.78
CA PRO A 36 17.95 -20.14 -9.43
C PRO A 36 18.80 -20.29 -8.15
N GLU A 37 19.81 -19.43 -7.95
CA GLU A 37 20.65 -19.46 -6.74
C GLU A 37 19.82 -19.12 -5.50
N THR A 38 18.94 -18.13 -5.60
CA THR A 38 18.04 -17.74 -4.50
C THR A 38 17.03 -18.84 -4.19
N ALA A 39 16.49 -19.51 -5.20
CA ALA A 39 15.60 -20.65 -4.99
C ALA A 39 16.34 -21.83 -4.31
N ALA A 40 17.56 -22.13 -4.76
CA ALA A 40 18.40 -23.16 -4.16
C ALA A 40 18.77 -22.84 -2.71
N PHE A 41 19.03 -21.56 -2.39
CA PHE A 41 19.25 -21.10 -1.02
C PHE A 41 18.04 -21.45 -0.13
N PHE A 42 16.82 -21.08 -0.54
CA PHE A 42 15.63 -21.40 0.26
C PHE A 42 15.37 -22.90 0.36
N ASP A 43 15.61 -23.66 -0.70
CA ASP A 43 15.49 -25.13 -0.66
C ASP A 43 16.48 -25.79 0.30
N ALA A 44 17.65 -25.19 0.52
CA ALA A 44 18.65 -25.70 1.45
C ALA A 44 18.38 -25.28 2.89
N GLU A 45 17.96 -24.03 3.12
CA GLU A 45 17.85 -23.45 4.46
C GLU A 45 16.48 -23.69 5.11
N MET A 46 15.39 -23.67 4.33
CA MET A 46 14.04 -23.86 4.87
C MET A 46 13.86 -25.22 5.58
N PRO A 47 14.37 -26.35 5.06
CA PRO A 47 14.31 -27.64 5.77
C PRO A 47 15.06 -27.66 7.11
N GLN A 48 16.17 -26.91 7.23
CA GLN A 48 16.94 -26.80 8.47
C GLN A 48 16.12 -26.11 9.58
N GLU A 49 15.22 -25.21 9.18
CA GLU A 49 14.27 -24.51 10.05
C GLU A 49 12.92 -25.25 10.23
N GLY A 50 12.84 -26.50 9.76
CA GLY A 50 11.68 -27.38 9.91
C GLY A 50 10.53 -27.10 8.95
N TRP A 51 10.78 -26.38 7.86
CA TRP A 51 9.80 -26.17 6.80
C TRP A 51 9.88 -27.26 5.74
N ILE A 52 8.73 -27.58 5.15
CA ILE A 52 8.58 -28.59 4.10
C ILE A 52 8.13 -27.88 2.82
N ALA A 53 8.89 -28.02 1.74
CA ALA A 53 8.51 -27.50 0.43
C ALA A 53 7.24 -28.22 -0.07
N ARG A 54 6.31 -27.46 -0.66
CA ARG A 54 5.17 -28.02 -1.38
C ARG A 54 5.44 -28.02 -2.87
N GLU A 55 5.20 -29.16 -3.52
CA GLU A 55 5.22 -29.23 -5.00
C GLU A 55 4.03 -28.47 -5.60
N ALA A 56 2.87 -28.55 -4.94
CA ALA A 56 1.67 -27.84 -5.36
C ALA A 56 1.86 -26.31 -5.22
N GLY A 57 1.70 -25.59 -6.34
CA GLY A 57 1.86 -24.13 -6.41
C GLY A 57 3.30 -23.66 -6.57
N ARG A 58 4.27 -24.60 -6.62
CA ARG A 58 5.66 -24.28 -6.93
C ARG A 58 5.82 -24.01 -8.41
N LYS A 59 6.43 -22.88 -8.75
CA LYS A 59 6.71 -22.51 -10.14
C LYS A 59 7.92 -21.62 -10.19
N ILE A 60 8.85 -21.92 -11.09
CA ILE A 60 10.00 -21.07 -11.36
C ILE A 60 10.08 -20.88 -12.87
N ASP A 61 10.11 -19.62 -13.31
CA ASP A 61 10.39 -19.22 -14.68
C ASP A 61 11.57 -18.23 -14.70
N GLU A 62 11.95 -17.76 -15.89
CA GLU A 62 13.11 -16.88 -16.08
C GLU A 62 13.03 -15.56 -15.28
N LYS A 63 11.82 -15.10 -14.93
CA LYS A 63 11.59 -13.81 -14.30
C LYS A 63 11.08 -13.92 -12.88
N ARG A 64 10.43 -15.03 -12.52
CA ARG A 64 9.70 -15.18 -11.26
C ARG A 64 9.77 -16.60 -10.71
N GLY A 65 9.76 -16.69 -9.38
CA GLY A 65 9.65 -17.95 -8.64
C GLY A 65 8.56 -17.85 -7.56
N TRP A 66 7.88 -18.96 -7.31
CA TRP A 66 6.96 -19.14 -6.20
C TRP A 66 7.35 -20.43 -5.49
N LEU A 67 7.74 -20.30 -4.24
CA LEU A 67 8.25 -21.37 -3.40
C LEU A 67 7.33 -21.48 -2.16
N PRO A 68 6.29 -22.32 -2.22
CA PRO A 68 5.42 -22.57 -1.07
C PRO A 68 6.07 -23.55 -0.09
N TYR A 69 6.02 -23.21 1.20
CA TYR A 69 6.50 -24.06 2.29
C TYR A 69 5.47 -24.18 3.42
N ILE A 70 5.52 -25.28 4.18
CA ILE A 70 4.66 -25.51 5.35
C ILE A 70 5.46 -25.95 6.56
N ARG A 71 5.01 -25.56 7.76
CA ARG A 71 5.56 -25.99 9.05
C ARG A 71 4.43 -26.09 10.07
N GLY A 72 3.98 -27.32 10.33
CA GLY A 72 2.81 -27.57 11.18
C GLY A 72 1.52 -27.02 10.53
N GLN A 73 0.81 -26.14 11.25
CA GLN A 73 -0.40 -25.46 10.74
C GLN A 73 -0.11 -24.12 10.04
N ARG A 74 1.16 -23.81 9.80
CA ARG A 74 1.58 -22.56 9.13
C ARG A 74 2.04 -22.88 7.73
N ASP A 75 1.69 -22.01 6.79
CA ASP A 75 2.21 -21.98 5.44
C ASP A 75 2.84 -20.63 5.13
N VAL A 76 3.73 -20.62 4.15
CA VAL A 76 4.38 -19.42 3.66
C VAL A 76 4.64 -19.56 2.17
N GLN A 77 4.38 -18.50 1.42
CA GLN A 77 4.77 -18.41 0.02
C GLN A 77 5.91 -17.42 -0.12
N ILE A 78 7.06 -17.91 -0.58
CA ILE A 78 8.19 -17.07 -0.94
C ILE A 78 8.12 -16.80 -2.44
N ARG A 79 7.94 -15.55 -2.81
CA ARG A 79 7.94 -15.10 -4.19
C ARG A 79 9.29 -14.46 -4.53
N LEU A 80 9.88 -14.94 -5.61
CA LEU A 80 11.12 -14.46 -6.19
C LEU A 80 10.83 -13.66 -7.45
N VAL A 81 11.53 -12.56 -7.66
CA VAL A 81 11.45 -11.75 -8.89
C VAL A 81 12.86 -11.35 -9.31
N ALA A 82 13.26 -11.73 -10.52
CA ALA A 82 14.53 -11.31 -11.08
C ALA A 82 14.55 -9.77 -11.20
N LEU A 83 15.64 -9.14 -10.74
CA LEU A 83 15.83 -7.72 -10.93
C LEU A 83 16.20 -7.45 -12.40
N PRO A 84 15.71 -6.34 -13.00
CA PRO A 84 16.07 -5.99 -14.37
C PRO A 84 17.58 -5.73 -14.48
N GLU A 85 18.16 -6.08 -15.62
CA GLU A 85 19.54 -5.70 -15.94
C GLU A 85 19.65 -4.17 -15.89
N LYS A 86 20.62 -3.65 -15.11
CA LYS A 86 21.00 -2.24 -15.17
C LYS A 86 21.98 -2.08 -16.34
N GLU A 87 21.86 -0.98 -17.09
CA GLU A 87 22.78 -0.70 -18.19
C GLU A 87 24.23 -0.66 -17.67
N GLY A 88 25.08 -1.57 -18.17
CA GLY A 88 26.47 -1.71 -17.74
C GLY A 88 26.74 -2.73 -16.63
N GLU A 89 25.72 -3.36 -16.05
CA GLU A 89 25.87 -4.42 -15.06
C GLU A 89 25.06 -5.67 -15.48
N PRO A 90 25.66 -6.87 -15.52
CA PRO A 90 24.88 -8.09 -15.77
C PRO A 90 23.79 -8.18 -14.70
N GLY A 91 22.52 -8.36 -15.08
CA GLY A 91 21.39 -8.37 -14.14
C GLY A 91 21.47 -9.54 -13.18
N ARG A 92 22.23 -9.34 -12.11
CA ARG A 92 22.44 -10.30 -11.03
C ARG A 92 21.71 -9.78 -9.82
N GLY A 93 20.58 -10.41 -9.54
CA GLY A 93 19.90 -10.20 -8.30
C GLY A 93 18.45 -10.64 -8.33
N THR A 94 17.96 -10.97 -7.14
CA THR A 94 16.61 -11.46 -6.92
C THR A 94 15.98 -10.67 -5.81
N ARG A 95 14.76 -10.21 -6.06
CA ARG A 95 13.88 -9.70 -5.01
C ARG A 95 13.10 -10.85 -4.40
N ILE A 96 13.05 -10.86 -3.08
CA ILE A 96 12.37 -11.85 -2.25
C ILE A 96 11.18 -11.17 -1.58
N LEU A 97 10.02 -11.81 -1.66
CA LEU A 97 8.75 -11.35 -1.10
C LEU A 97 8.13 -12.50 -0.32
N VAL A 98 7.66 -12.25 0.90
CA VAL A 98 7.05 -13.27 1.76
C VAL A 98 5.75 -12.71 2.33
N GLY A 99 4.68 -13.52 2.34
CA GLY A 99 3.38 -13.13 2.91
C GLY A 99 2.45 -12.39 1.94
N ASP A 100 2.68 -12.53 0.63
CA ASP A 100 1.92 -11.84 -0.42
C ASP A 100 0.89 -12.78 -1.07
N GLU A 101 -0.36 -12.80 -0.58
CA GLU A 101 -1.44 -13.48 -1.32
C GLU A 101 -2.12 -12.57 -2.36
N ARG A 102 -2.04 -11.23 -2.26
CA ARG A 102 -2.67 -10.30 -3.22
C ARG A 102 -1.98 -8.91 -3.26
N THR A 103 -1.06 -8.72 -4.23
CA THR A 103 -0.64 -7.44 -4.89
C THR A 103 -0.11 -6.29 -4.03
N SER A 104 0.97 -5.57 -4.45
CA SER A 104 1.07 -4.06 -4.41
C SER A 104 2.47 -3.40 -4.33
N TRP A 105 3.61 -4.09 -4.27
CA TRP A 105 4.88 -3.36 -4.04
C TRP A 105 5.42 -2.55 -5.24
N GLN A 106 5.10 -2.97 -6.47
CA GLN A 106 5.23 -2.11 -7.63
C GLN A 106 3.88 -1.44 -7.85
N LEU A 107 3.85 -0.11 -7.83
CA LEU A 107 2.72 0.61 -8.44
C LEU A 107 2.55 0.02 -9.84
N ALA A 108 1.33 -0.40 -10.18
CA ALA A 108 1.01 -0.66 -11.58
C ALA A 108 1.57 0.53 -12.38
N PRO A 109 2.30 0.30 -13.50
CA PRO A 109 2.80 1.41 -14.30
C PRO A 109 1.62 2.34 -14.51
N ALA A 110 1.75 3.61 -14.08
CA ALA A 110 0.61 4.51 -14.06
C ALA A 110 -0.04 4.41 -15.43
N ALA A 111 -1.22 3.80 -15.48
CA ALA A 111 -2.00 3.80 -16.69
C ALA A 111 -2.08 5.28 -17.03
N LYS A 112 -1.67 5.65 -18.25
CA LYS A 112 -1.93 7.01 -18.72
C LYS A 112 -3.41 7.21 -18.45
N ALA A 113 -3.74 8.08 -17.51
CA ALA A 113 -5.12 8.34 -17.15
C ALA A 113 -5.82 8.58 -18.48
N PRO A 114 -6.87 7.81 -18.82
CA PRO A 114 -7.64 8.09 -20.01
C PRO A 114 -7.95 9.58 -19.97
N LYS A 115 -7.66 10.30 -21.06
CA LYS A 115 -7.85 11.77 -21.10
C LYS A 115 -9.29 12.21 -20.79
N ASP A 116 -10.22 11.24 -20.76
CA ASP A 116 -11.65 11.40 -20.50
C ASP A 116 -12.14 10.53 -19.32
N GLN A 117 -11.28 10.18 -18.35
CA GLN A 117 -11.71 9.43 -17.17
C GLN A 117 -12.65 10.30 -16.32
N ALA A 118 -13.92 9.91 -16.23
CA ALA A 118 -14.86 10.51 -15.29
C ALA A 118 -14.32 10.35 -13.86
N GLY A 119 -14.28 11.43 -13.09
CA GLY A 119 -13.68 11.42 -11.76
C GLY A 119 -13.60 12.82 -11.13
N ILE A 120 -13.29 12.85 -9.85
CA ILE A 120 -12.98 14.06 -9.08
C ILE A 120 -11.49 13.98 -8.72
N GLU A 121 -10.72 15.03 -9.03
CA GLU A 121 -9.35 15.13 -8.53
C GLU A 121 -9.36 15.17 -7.00
N ALA A 122 -8.64 14.25 -6.37
CA ALA A 122 -8.57 14.14 -4.91
C ALA A 122 -8.12 15.46 -4.29
N ALA A 123 -7.21 16.18 -4.95
CA ALA A 123 -6.75 17.50 -4.51
C ALA A 123 -7.85 18.59 -4.52
N ASP A 124 -8.87 18.44 -5.36
CA ASP A 124 -10.00 19.37 -5.48
C ASP A 124 -11.25 18.87 -4.73
N PHE A 125 -11.17 17.71 -4.07
CA PHE A 125 -12.28 17.14 -3.34
C PHE A 125 -12.70 18.10 -2.21
N THR A 126 -13.93 18.60 -2.29
CA THR A 126 -14.43 19.58 -1.31
C THR A 126 -14.68 18.87 0.01
N LEU A 127 -13.93 19.25 1.04
CA LEU A 127 -14.08 18.70 2.39
C LEU A 127 -15.15 19.48 3.17
N PRO A 128 -15.96 18.80 4.01
CA PRO A 128 -16.94 19.48 4.84
C PRO A 128 -16.30 20.50 5.79
N LYS A 129 -17.04 21.58 6.11
CA LYS A 129 -16.56 22.61 7.02
C LYS A 129 -16.28 22.00 8.41
N GLY A 130 -15.09 22.24 8.93
CA GLY A 130 -14.66 21.69 10.23
C GLY A 130 -14.00 20.32 10.14
N ALA A 131 -13.73 19.81 8.92
CA ALA A 131 -12.89 18.63 8.73
C ALA A 131 -11.51 18.86 9.36
N SER A 132 -11.05 17.87 10.10
CA SER A 132 -9.76 17.84 10.78
C SER A 132 -9.07 16.49 10.54
N ALA A 133 -7.81 16.36 10.97
CA ALA A 133 -7.02 15.14 10.77
C ALA A 133 -7.03 14.64 9.30
N ILE A 134 -7.05 15.57 8.35
CA ILE A 134 -7.21 15.27 6.92
C ILE A 134 -5.97 14.54 6.42
N LYS A 135 -6.16 13.34 5.88
CA LYS A 135 -5.12 12.51 5.28
C LYS A 135 -5.51 12.14 3.86
N PHE A 136 -4.60 12.40 2.94
CA PHE A 136 -4.70 11.95 1.55
C PHE A 136 -3.76 10.77 1.35
N ASP A 137 -4.32 9.60 1.07
CA ASP A 137 -3.57 8.36 0.86
C ASP A 137 -3.68 7.92 -0.59
N SER A 138 -2.74 8.37 -1.41
CA SER A 138 -2.70 8.05 -2.84
C SER A 138 -2.41 6.58 -3.13
N ASP A 139 -1.79 5.87 -2.18
CA ASP A 139 -1.47 4.46 -2.30
C ASP A 139 -2.73 3.61 -2.11
N GLN A 140 -3.55 3.95 -1.11
CA GLN A 140 -4.85 3.32 -0.87
C GLN A 140 -6.01 3.94 -1.66
N LYS A 141 -5.74 5.01 -2.42
CA LYS A 141 -6.74 5.81 -3.16
C LYS A 141 -7.90 6.27 -2.28
N GLN A 142 -7.59 6.81 -1.11
CA GLN A 142 -8.61 7.31 -0.18
C GLN A 142 -8.24 8.65 0.47
N ILE A 143 -9.28 9.39 0.83
CA ILE A 143 -9.20 10.61 1.64
C ILE A 143 -9.86 10.30 2.98
N GLU A 144 -9.14 10.52 4.07
CA GLU A 144 -9.62 10.29 5.43
C GLU A 144 -9.67 11.62 6.18
N PHE A 145 -10.72 11.84 6.97
CA PHE A 145 -10.85 13.02 7.81
C PHE A 145 -11.81 12.78 8.98
N GLU A 146 -11.71 13.63 9.99
CA GLU A 146 -12.60 13.64 11.15
C GLU A 146 -13.52 14.86 11.15
N LEU A 147 -14.77 14.66 11.55
CA LEU A 147 -15.72 15.74 11.83
C LEU A 147 -16.16 15.70 13.28
N ALA A 148 -15.79 16.73 14.04
CA ALA A 148 -16.24 16.89 15.43
C ALA A 148 -17.73 17.26 15.49
N ASP A 149 -18.43 16.74 16.50
CA ASP A 149 -19.84 17.00 16.79
C ASP A 149 -20.78 16.76 15.58
N SER A 150 -20.41 15.79 14.73
CA SER A 150 -21.19 15.37 13.58
C SER A 150 -21.50 13.89 13.68
N ALA A 151 -22.78 13.53 13.53
CA ALA A 151 -23.22 12.14 13.45
C ALA A 151 -23.07 11.63 12.00
N PRO A 152 -22.77 10.33 11.79
CA PRO A 152 -22.60 9.74 10.46
C PRO A 152 -23.74 10.04 9.47
N PRO A 153 -25.05 9.98 9.84
CA PRO A 153 -26.14 10.34 8.93
C PRO A 153 -26.02 11.74 8.33
N LYS A 154 -25.66 12.73 9.16
CA LYS A 154 -25.47 14.12 8.73
C LYS A 154 -24.29 14.27 7.77
N VAL A 155 -23.23 13.49 7.98
CA VAL A 155 -22.09 13.42 7.03
C VAL A 155 -22.56 12.83 5.70
N GLY A 156 -23.36 11.77 5.76
CA GLY A 156 -23.99 11.16 4.60
C GLY A 156 -24.81 12.14 3.77
N GLU A 157 -25.70 12.91 4.40
CA GLU A 157 -26.53 13.93 3.72
C GLU A 157 -25.69 15.01 3.03
N GLN A 158 -24.62 15.49 3.67
CA GLN A 158 -23.72 16.49 3.09
C GLN A 158 -23.01 15.92 1.85
N PHE A 159 -22.53 14.69 1.94
CA PHE A 159 -21.87 14.00 0.84
C PHE A 159 -22.84 13.75 -0.33
N VAL A 160 -24.08 13.32 -0.04
CA VAL A 160 -25.14 13.13 -1.05
C VAL A 160 -25.31 14.41 -1.87
N LYS A 161 -25.51 15.54 -1.19
CA LYS A 161 -25.71 16.83 -1.83
C LYS A 161 -24.53 17.22 -2.72
N GLN A 162 -23.30 17.08 -2.20
CA GLN A 162 -22.08 17.38 -2.95
C GLN A 162 -21.95 16.53 -4.21
N MET A 163 -22.19 15.22 -4.11
CA MET A 163 -22.06 14.30 -5.23
C MET A 163 -23.12 14.55 -6.31
N GLU A 164 -24.36 14.84 -5.91
CA GLU A 164 -25.45 15.18 -6.83
C GLU A 164 -25.22 16.51 -7.55
N GLU A 165 -24.69 17.53 -6.87
CA GLU A 165 -24.30 18.82 -7.49
C GLU A 165 -23.21 18.63 -8.54
N LEU A 166 -22.34 17.63 -8.37
CA LEU A 166 -21.30 17.24 -9.31
C LEU A 166 -21.80 16.27 -10.40
N GLY A 167 -23.09 15.92 -10.41
CA GLY A 167 -23.70 15.05 -11.42
C GLY A 167 -23.45 13.56 -11.23
N TRP A 168 -22.95 13.13 -10.07
CA TRP A 168 -22.80 11.71 -9.73
C TRP A 168 -24.14 11.09 -9.37
N LYS A 169 -24.33 9.82 -9.73
CA LYS A 169 -25.56 9.08 -9.46
C LYS A 169 -25.34 8.08 -8.34
N ARG A 170 -26.29 7.99 -7.42
CA ARG A 170 -26.24 6.99 -6.35
C ARG A 170 -26.56 5.61 -6.94
N ASP A 171 -25.74 4.61 -6.62
CA ASP A 171 -25.94 3.21 -7.04
C ASP A 171 -27.09 2.50 -6.29
N GLY A 172 -27.79 3.21 -5.39
CA GLY A 172 -28.90 2.68 -4.60
C GLY A 172 -28.47 1.71 -3.48
N ALA A 173 -27.33 1.04 -3.62
CA ALA A 173 -26.68 0.28 -2.56
C ALA A 173 -26.09 1.24 -1.50
N GLY A 174 -26.48 1.05 -0.24
CA GLY A 174 -25.93 1.82 0.86
C GLY A 174 -26.56 1.45 2.20
N VAL A 175 -25.84 1.74 3.27
CA VAL A 175 -26.31 1.61 4.65
C VAL A 175 -26.36 3.00 5.26
N GLN A 176 -27.48 3.36 5.87
CA GLN A 176 -27.57 4.56 6.70
C GLN A 176 -28.17 4.15 8.04
N ALA A 177 -27.32 4.14 9.06
CA ALA A 177 -27.64 3.89 10.44
C ALA A 177 -27.05 5.01 11.31
N ASP A 178 -27.50 5.12 12.56
CA ASP A 178 -27.11 6.20 13.46
C ASP A 178 -25.59 6.25 13.72
N ASP A 179 -24.93 5.10 13.72
CA ASP A 179 -23.50 4.93 13.99
C ASP A 179 -22.65 4.68 12.72
N TYR A 180 -23.29 4.46 11.57
CA TYR A 180 -22.63 4.03 10.35
C TYR A 180 -23.35 4.49 9.09
N VAL A 181 -22.60 5.12 8.19
CA VAL A 181 -23.05 5.41 6.83
C VAL A 181 -22.10 4.83 5.81
N PHE A 182 -22.66 4.16 4.81
CA PHE A 182 -21.96 3.70 3.62
C PHE A 182 -22.78 4.05 2.38
N LEU A 183 -22.18 4.81 1.46
CA LEU A 183 -22.83 5.27 0.24
C LEU A 183 -21.91 5.06 -0.95
N THR A 184 -22.47 4.57 -2.05
CA THR A 184 -21.75 4.40 -3.32
C THR A 184 -22.37 5.29 -4.39
N TYR A 185 -21.50 5.97 -5.13
CA TYR A 185 -21.84 6.86 -6.23
C TYR A 185 -21.05 6.50 -7.47
N GLU A 186 -21.68 6.62 -8.63
CA GLU A 186 -21.10 6.27 -9.92
C GLU A 186 -21.24 7.40 -10.94
N MET A 187 -20.25 7.47 -11.83
CA MET A 187 -20.27 8.29 -13.03
C MET A 187 -19.60 7.52 -14.18
N GLY A 188 -20.40 6.96 -15.07
CA GLY A 188 -19.89 6.12 -16.16
C GLY A 188 -19.34 4.79 -15.63
N LYS A 189 -18.01 4.63 -15.64
CA LYS A 189 -17.31 3.45 -15.09
C LYS A 189 -16.60 3.72 -13.76
N ALA A 190 -16.64 4.97 -13.31
CA ALA A 190 -15.96 5.40 -12.10
C ALA A 190 -16.90 5.35 -10.91
N GLU A 191 -16.35 4.97 -9.76
CA GLU A 191 -17.06 4.82 -8.50
C GLU A 191 -16.38 5.64 -7.40
N ILE A 192 -17.18 6.28 -6.55
CA ILE A 192 -16.75 6.91 -5.31
C ILE A 192 -17.66 6.42 -4.18
N GLN A 193 -17.03 5.97 -3.11
CA GLN A 193 -17.67 5.48 -1.91
C GLN A 193 -17.37 6.41 -0.73
N LEU A 194 -18.39 6.66 0.09
CA LEU A 194 -18.26 7.25 1.41
C LEU A 194 -18.46 6.18 2.46
N ARG A 195 -17.59 6.15 3.46
CA ARG A 195 -17.79 5.43 4.71
C ARG A 195 -17.62 6.40 5.87
N ALA A 196 -18.67 6.59 6.67
CA ALA A 196 -18.61 7.36 7.91
C ALA A 196 -18.95 6.46 9.09
N ARG A 197 -18.20 6.56 10.18
CA ARG A 197 -18.41 5.80 11.43
C ARG A 197 -18.41 6.75 12.61
N ALA A 198 -19.26 6.49 13.60
CA ALA A 198 -19.19 7.18 14.87
C ALA A 198 -17.91 6.79 15.63
N ASP A 199 -17.20 7.82 16.13
CA ASP A 199 -16.05 7.69 17.02
C ASP A 199 -16.23 8.67 18.19
N GLY A 200 -16.94 8.19 19.22
CA GLY A 200 -17.34 9.03 20.35
C GLY A 200 -18.24 10.20 19.91
N LYS A 201 -17.76 11.44 20.09
CA LYS A 201 -18.46 12.67 19.64
C LYS A 201 -18.06 13.11 18.23
N LYS A 202 -17.25 12.32 17.53
CA LYS A 202 -16.77 12.61 16.19
C LYS A 202 -17.32 11.59 15.19
N SER A 203 -17.24 11.93 13.92
CA SER A 203 -17.33 10.96 12.83
C SER A 203 -15.97 10.81 12.16
N SER A 204 -15.47 9.58 12.06
CA SER A 204 -14.35 9.23 11.18
C SER A 204 -14.91 8.94 9.79
N VAL A 205 -14.35 9.56 8.77
CA VAL A 205 -14.86 9.53 7.40
C VAL A 205 -13.75 9.11 6.45
N ILE A 206 -14.07 8.16 5.58
CA ILE A 206 -13.21 7.70 4.49
C ILE A 206 -13.98 7.87 3.19
N VAL A 207 -13.39 8.58 2.23
CA VAL A 207 -13.84 8.65 0.84
C VAL A 207 -12.85 7.87 0.00
N SER A 208 -13.31 6.92 -0.80
CA SER A 208 -12.43 6.03 -1.57
C SER A 208 -13.08 5.63 -2.90
N GLY A 209 -12.30 5.12 -3.85
CA GLY A 209 -12.82 4.64 -5.12
C GLY A 209 -11.94 5.03 -6.30
N ASP A 210 -12.20 4.44 -7.47
CA ASP A 210 -11.45 4.72 -8.69
C ASP A 210 -11.89 6.02 -9.40
N GLY A 211 -13.00 6.61 -8.96
CA GLY A 211 -13.41 7.96 -9.30
C GLY A 211 -12.63 9.06 -8.60
N LEU A 212 -11.86 8.76 -7.56
CA LEU A 212 -10.87 9.70 -7.00
C LEU A 212 -9.59 9.66 -7.84
N LEU A 213 -9.31 10.77 -8.51
CA LEU A 213 -8.12 10.92 -9.36
C LEU A 213 -6.96 11.48 -8.55
N TRP A 214 -5.76 10.95 -8.77
CA TRP A 214 -4.56 11.27 -8.01
C TRP A 214 -3.50 11.93 -8.91
N THR A 215 -3.94 12.76 -9.85
CA THR A 215 -3.06 13.33 -10.87
C THR A 215 -2.54 14.72 -10.50
N LYS A 216 -3.28 15.45 -9.66
CA LYS A 216 -2.86 16.75 -9.13
C LYS A 216 -2.05 16.63 -7.83
N PRO A 217 -1.09 17.55 -7.58
CA PRO A 217 -0.44 17.69 -6.29
C PRO A 217 -1.46 17.89 -5.16
N LEU A 218 -1.31 17.14 -4.07
CA LEU A 218 -2.24 17.16 -2.95
C LEU A 218 -2.07 18.45 -2.13
N PRO A 219 -3.17 18.99 -1.55
CA PRO A 219 -3.15 20.24 -0.80
C PRO A 219 -2.56 20.12 0.62
N THR A 220 -1.88 19.02 0.94
CA THR A 220 -1.30 18.79 2.27
C THR A 220 0.20 19.01 2.30
N ALA A 221 0.68 19.48 3.46
CA ALA A 221 2.12 19.51 3.73
C ALA A 221 2.73 18.11 3.52
N PRO A 222 3.96 18.02 2.98
CA PRO A 222 4.67 16.75 2.91
C PRO A 222 4.74 16.11 4.30
N VAL A 223 4.46 14.82 4.39
CA VAL A 223 4.55 14.04 5.64
C VAL A 223 5.77 13.14 5.55
N ARG A 224 6.47 12.94 6.66
CA ARG A 224 7.53 11.94 6.73
C ARG A 224 6.93 10.55 6.49
N ILE A 225 7.48 9.84 5.52
CA ILE A 225 7.03 8.52 5.11
C ILE A 225 8.16 7.50 5.30
N SER A 226 7.82 6.20 5.33
CA SER A 226 8.85 5.15 5.35
C SER A 226 9.68 5.18 4.06
N TYR A 227 10.88 4.60 4.14
CA TYR A 227 11.75 4.48 2.96
C TYR A 227 11.08 3.65 1.85
N GLU A 228 10.37 2.57 2.19
CA GLU A 228 9.47 1.86 1.27
C GLU A 228 8.51 2.80 0.55
N THR A 229 7.73 3.57 1.33
CA THR A 229 6.66 4.40 0.78
C THR A 229 7.24 5.44 -0.16
N TRP A 230 8.39 6.00 0.20
CA TRP A 230 9.13 6.93 -0.64
C TRP A 230 9.64 6.25 -1.92
N MET A 231 10.26 5.07 -1.83
CA MET A 231 10.72 4.32 -3.01
C MET A 231 9.56 3.96 -3.94
N ARG A 232 8.42 3.53 -3.37
CA ARG A 232 7.19 3.20 -4.11
C ARG A 232 6.68 4.40 -4.88
N ARG A 233 6.51 5.54 -4.21
CA ARG A 233 6.03 6.79 -4.82
C ARG A 233 6.99 7.34 -5.88
N ASN A 234 8.30 7.18 -5.66
CA ASN A 234 9.34 7.62 -6.58
C ASN A 234 9.72 6.58 -7.66
N ARG A 235 9.02 5.43 -7.68
CA ARG A 235 9.27 4.31 -8.61
C ARG A 235 10.73 3.85 -8.65
N LYS A 236 11.40 3.89 -7.49
CA LYS A 236 12.77 3.43 -7.35
C LYS A 236 12.79 1.92 -7.17
N THR A 237 13.88 1.28 -7.55
CA THR A 237 14.12 -0.13 -7.21
C THR A 237 14.36 -0.22 -5.71
N ALA A 238 13.81 -1.25 -5.05
CA ALA A 238 14.12 -1.52 -3.64
C ALA A 238 15.62 -1.79 -3.50
N SER A 239 16.36 -0.83 -2.95
CA SER A 239 17.80 -0.88 -2.70
C SER A 239 18.17 0.16 -1.66
N LEU A 240 19.37 0.09 -1.08
CA LEU A 240 19.88 1.15 -0.19
C LEU A 240 20.50 2.34 -0.93
N GLU A 241 20.64 2.27 -2.26
CA GLU A 241 21.32 3.30 -3.08
C GLU A 241 20.63 4.67 -3.01
N HIS A 242 19.34 4.69 -2.66
CA HIS A 242 18.54 5.92 -2.57
C HIS A 242 18.36 6.42 -1.14
N LEU A 243 19.06 5.84 -0.16
CA LEU A 243 18.89 6.18 1.25
C LEU A 243 19.28 7.65 1.53
N ASP A 244 20.33 8.15 0.90
CA ASP A 244 20.75 9.55 1.03
C ASP A 244 19.75 10.52 0.40
N GLU A 245 19.18 10.17 -0.76
CA GLU A 245 18.13 10.94 -1.44
C GLU A 245 16.88 11.03 -0.55
N PHE A 246 16.44 9.89 -0.02
CA PHE A 246 15.36 9.80 0.95
C PHE A 246 15.64 10.63 2.22
N ALA A 247 16.81 10.46 2.83
CA ALA A 247 17.16 11.17 4.06
C ALA A 247 17.19 12.69 3.84
N ALA A 248 17.71 13.15 2.69
CA ALA A 248 17.71 14.55 2.32
C ALA A 248 16.29 15.11 2.13
N GLU A 249 15.37 14.33 1.54
CA GLU A 249 13.96 14.73 1.39
C GLU A 249 13.24 14.77 2.74
N MET A 250 13.33 13.70 3.54
CA MET A 250 12.66 13.62 4.85
C MET A 250 13.16 14.65 5.85
N ARG A 251 14.42 15.10 5.74
CA ARG A 251 14.96 16.20 6.57
C ARG A 251 14.34 17.56 6.27
N LYS A 252 13.86 17.79 5.03
CA LYS A 252 13.15 19.02 4.67
C LYS A 252 11.74 19.06 5.27
N ILE A 253 11.21 17.91 5.66
CA ILE A 253 9.91 17.78 6.31
C ILE A 253 10.12 18.00 7.82
N PRO A 254 9.45 19.00 8.42
CA PRO A 254 9.46 19.18 9.87
C PRO A 254 9.09 17.85 10.55
N ALA A 255 9.86 17.45 11.56
CA ALA A 255 9.41 16.38 12.44
C ALA A 255 8.20 16.94 13.17
N ASP A 256 7.01 16.47 12.83
CA ASP A 256 5.77 17.08 13.33
C ASP A 256 5.80 17.15 14.87
N SER A 257 5.76 18.37 15.40
CA SER A 257 5.83 18.71 16.82
C SER A 257 4.47 18.54 17.51
N GLY A 258 3.75 17.45 17.18
CA GLY A 258 2.31 17.31 17.40
C GLY A 258 1.83 16.08 18.16
N ARG A 259 2.70 15.38 18.91
CA ARG A 259 2.27 14.53 20.03
C ARG A 259 2.93 15.03 21.30
N THR A 260 2.32 16.03 21.92
CA THR A 260 2.49 16.21 23.36
C THR A 260 1.87 14.98 24.03
N PRO A 261 2.60 14.26 24.90
CA PRO A 261 2.08 13.09 25.61
C PRO A 261 0.84 13.41 26.45
#